data_AF-A0A3L7TCV3-F1
#
_entry.id   AF-A0A3L7TCV3-F1
#
_cell.length_a   1.000
_cell.length_b   1.000
_cell.length_c   1.000
_cell.angle_alpha   90.00
_cell.angle_beta   90.00
_cell.angle_gamma   90.00
#
_symmetry.space_group_name_H-M   'P 1'
#
loop_
_entity.id
_entity.type
_entity.pdbx_description
1 polymer ?
#
loop_
_entity_poly.entity_id
_entity_poly.type
_entity_poly.pdbx_seq_one_letter_code
_entity_poly.pdbx_strand_id
1 'polypeptide(L)'
;VGTSTNSMIMLGLALSNALVALAGSLFAQMQSFADAQMGIGMIVMGLASVILGLTLIGNSRNVALAVIGAVMGAVLFRLLVAIALRMGLDANDLKLITAVVVLTAIVAPESITKFLRRRGAHAAS
;
A
#
# COMPACT_ATOMS: atom_id res chain seq x y z
N VAL A 1 -36.53 -16.82 -5.36
CA VAL A 1 -35.69 -17.09 -4.16
C VAL A 1 -35.05 -15.78 -3.75
N GLY A 2 -35.65 -15.07 -2.80
CA GLY A 2 -35.06 -13.86 -2.22
C GLY A 2 -34.07 -14.28 -1.14
N THR A 3 -32.82 -14.53 -1.53
CA THR A 3 -31.75 -14.62 -0.54
C THR A 3 -31.64 -13.24 0.09
N SER A 4 -31.76 -13.18 1.42
CA SER A 4 -31.77 -11.95 2.17
C SER A 4 -30.48 -11.17 1.90
N THR A 5 -30.54 -10.19 0.99
CA THR A 5 -29.44 -9.28 0.63
C THR A 5 -28.81 -8.69 1.89
N ASN A 6 -29.65 -8.40 2.88
CA ASN A 6 -29.21 -7.90 4.18
C ASN A 6 -28.34 -8.91 4.94
N SER A 7 -28.68 -10.21 4.92
CA SER A 7 -27.87 -11.27 5.54
C SER A 7 -26.53 -11.46 4.82
N MET A 8 -26.51 -11.34 3.49
CA MET A 8 -25.26 -11.43 2.72
C MET A 8 -24.35 -10.21 2.96
N ILE A 9 -24.91 -9.01 3.05
CA ILE A 9 -24.17 -7.80 3.42
C ILE A 9 -23.61 -7.91 4.84
N MET A 10 -24.43 -8.35 5.81
CA MET A 10 -23.97 -8.57 7.20
C MET A 10 -22.85 -9.60 7.28
N LEU A 11 -22.97 -10.73 6.58
CA LEU A 11 -21.91 -11.75 6.54
C LEU A 11 -20.64 -11.18 5.91
N GLY A 12 -20.74 -10.45 4.81
CA GLY A 12 -19.59 -9.79 4.17
C GLY A 12 -18.88 -8.83 5.13
N LEU A 13 -19.64 -7.93 5.76
CA LEU A 13 -19.11 -6.98 6.75
C LEU A 13 -18.49 -7.66 7.97
N ALA A 14 -19.15 -8.66 8.52
CA ALA A 14 -18.64 -9.42 9.66
C ALA A 14 -17.34 -10.14 9.31
N LEU A 15 -17.28 -10.79 8.14
CA LEU A 15 -16.08 -11.49 7.66
C LEU A 15 -14.93 -10.52 7.41
N SER A 16 -15.18 -9.39 6.75
CA SER A 16 -14.16 -8.37 6.51
C SER A 16 -13.58 -7.80 7.82
N ASN A 17 -14.44 -7.48 8.78
CA ASN A 17 -13.99 -6.98 10.10
C ASN A 17 -13.25 -8.05 10.90
N ALA A 18 -13.68 -9.31 10.84
CA ALA A 18 -12.98 -10.41 11.49
C ALA A 18 -11.56 -10.61 10.94
N LEU A 19 -11.39 -10.52 9.61
CA LEU A 19 -10.07 -10.60 8.96
C LEU A 19 -9.16 -9.43 9.37
N VAL A 20 -9.70 -8.21 9.46
CA VAL A 20 -8.96 -7.03 9.92
C VAL A 20 -8.54 -7.17 11.39
N ALA A 21 -9.44 -7.62 12.26
CA ALA A 21 -9.14 -7.85 13.67
C ALA A 21 -8.07 -8.94 13.86
N LEU A 22 -8.15 -10.04 13.10
CA LEU A 22 -7.16 -11.11 13.10
C LEU A 22 -5.79 -10.62 12.63
N ALA A 23 -5.73 -9.84 11.54
CA ALA A 23 -4.49 -9.26 11.07
C ALA A 23 -3.86 -8.30 12.11
N GLY A 24 -4.69 -7.49 12.77
CA GLY A 24 -4.26 -6.59 13.84
C GLY A 24 -3.70 -7.33 15.05
N SER A 25 -4.33 -8.41 15.49
CA SER A 25 -3.86 -9.20 16.63
C SER A 25 -2.56 -9.96 16.34
N LEU A 26 -2.40 -10.49 15.12
CA LEU A 26 -1.15 -11.10 14.68
C LEU A 26 -0.01 -10.06 14.62
N PHE A 27 -0.28 -8.87 14.10
CA PHE A 27 0.72 -7.81 14.04
C PHE A 27 1.13 -7.32 15.43
N ALA A 28 0.18 -7.17 16.37
CA ALA A 28 0.47 -6.82 17.76
C ALA A 28 1.38 -7.85 18.43
N GLN A 29 1.13 -9.14 18.18
CA GLN A 29 1.99 -10.22 18.69
C GLN A 29 3.40 -10.16 18.07
N MET A 30 3.53 -9.85 16.79
CA MET A 30 4.84 -9.69 16.14
C MET A 30 5.64 -8.51 16.69
N GLN A 31 4.96 -7.45 17.14
CA GLN A 31 5.60 -6.24 17.66
C GLN A 31 5.83 -6.29 19.18
N SER A 32 5.29 -7.30 19.88
CA SER A 32 5.32 -7.48 21.34
C SER A 32 4.69 -6.33 22.16
N PHE A 33 4.03 -5.38 21.50
CA PHE A 33 3.41 -4.21 22.13
C PHE A 33 2.20 -3.77 21.31
N ALA A 34 1.18 -3.23 21.98
CA ALA A 34 -0.02 -2.71 21.34
C ALA A 34 -0.28 -1.28 21.83
N ASP A 35 -0.30 -0.32 20.91
CA ASP A 35 -0.63 1.09 21.15
C ASP A 35 -1.67 1.56 20.11
N ALA A 36 -2.49 2.54 20.45
CA ALA A 36 -3.45 3.18 19.55
C ALA A 36 -2.77 3.78 18.31
N GLN A 37 -1.53 4.28 18.46
CA GLN A 37 -0.74 4.75 17.32
C GLN A 37 -0.39 3.63 16.32
N MET A 38 -0.27 2.39 16.77
CA MET A 38 0.04 1.24 15.91
C MET A 38 -1.10 0.98 14.92
N GLY A 39 -2.36 1.13 15.35
CA GLY A 39 -3.53 0.97 14.49
C GLY A 39 -3.60 2.05 13.40
N ILE A 40 -3.33 3.31 13.76
CA ILE A 40 -3.30 4.42 12.81
C ILE A 40 -2.20 4.19 11.76
N GLY A 41 -1.00 3.78 12.18
CA GLY A 41 0.09 3.46 11.28
C GLY A 41 -0.23 2.31 10.31
N MET A 42 -0.91 1.27 10.79
CA MET A 42 -1.36 0.13 9.97
C MET A 42 -2.34 0.54 8.88
N ILE A 43 -3.31 1.42 9.18
CA ILE A 43 -4.28 1.91 8.19
C ILE A 43 -3.57 2.73 7.10
N VAL A 44 -2.68 3.64 7.50
CA VAL A 44 -1.91 4.48 6.57
C VAL A 44 -1.03 3.61 5.66
N MET A 45 -0.30 2.64 6.23
CA MET A 45 0.52 1.71 5.44
C MET A 45 -0.34 0.84 4.50
N GLY A 46 -1.50 0.37 4.97
CA GLY A 46 -2.44 -0.41 4.16
C GLY A 46 -2.95 0.38 2.95
N LEU A 47 -3.44 1.60 3.17
CA LEU A 47 -3.89 2.48 2.09
C LEU A 47 -2.78 2.81 1.10
N ALA A 48 -1.57 3.12 1.59
CA ALA A 48 -0.41 3.38 0.73
C ALA A 48 -0.05 2.18 -0.15
N SER A 49 -0.04 0.96 0.39
CA SER A 49 0.23 -0.26 -0.38
C SER A 49 -0.82 -0.55 -1.45
N VAL A 50 -2.11 -0.29 -1.16
CA VAL A 50 -3.21 -0.45 -2.13
C VAL A 50 -3.05 0.55 -3.27
N ILE A 51 -2.80 1.82 -2.96
CA ILE A 51 -2.60 2.87 -3.97
C ILE A 51 -1.41 2.51 -4.87
N LEU A 52 -0.27 2.10 -4.28
CA LEU A 52 0.90 1.63 -5.02
C LEU A 52 0.61 0.43 -5.92
N GLY A 53 -0.19 -0.53 -5.44
CA GLY A 53 -0.60 -1.69 -6.22
C GLY A 53 -1.48 -1.33 -7.43
N LEU A 54 -2.41 -0.39 -7.21
CA LEU A 54 -3.36 0.06 -8.24
C LEU A 54 -2.67 0.89 -9.33
N THR A 55 -1.66 1.70 -8.99
CA THR A 55 -0.90 2.46 -10.00
C THR A 55 -0.11 1.55 -10.95
N LEU A 56 0.31 0.37 -10.50
CA LEU A 56 1.05 -0.60 -11.32
C LEU A 56 0.16 -1.42 -12.26
N ILE A 57 -1.03 -1.82 -11.80
CA ILE A 57 -1.95 -2.66 -12.59
C ILE A 57 -2.73 -1.86 -13.63
N GLY A 58 -2.79 -0.53 -13.47
CA GLY A 58 -3.61 0.33 -14.30
C GLY A 58 -5.11 0.14 -14.02
N ASN A 59 -5.94 1.04 -14.56
CA ASN A 59 -7.36 1.17 -14.23
C ASN A 59 -8.23 0.00 -14.77
N SER A 60 -7.98 -1.22 -14.30
CA SER A 60 -8.81 -2.39 -14.57
C SER A 60 -9.95 -2.49 -13.56
N ARG A 61 -11.18 -2.66 -14.06
CA ARG A 61 -12.42 -2.70 -13.27
C ARG A 61 -12.61 -4.00 -12.46
N ASN A 62 -11.63 -4.92 -12.51
CA ASN A 62 -11.75 -6.25 -11.93
C ASN A 62 -11.23 -6.27 -10.48
N VAL A 63 -12.11 -6.63 -9.55
CA VAL A 63 -11.78 -6.72 -8.11
C VAL A 63 -10.64 -7.70 -7.83
N ALA A 64 -10.57 -8.83 -8.55
CA ALA A 64 -9.49 -9.80 -8.39
C ALA A 64 -8.12 -9.20 -8.76
N LEU A 65 -8.05 -8.40 -9.82
CA LEU A 65 -6.84 -7.70 -10.21
C LEU A 65 -6.49 -6.63 -9.17
N ALA A 66 -7.47 -5.92 -8.61
CA ALA A 66 -7.23 -4.95 -7.54
C ALA A 66 -6.65 -5.60 -6.28
N VAL A 67 -7.12 -6.78 -5.88
CA VAL A 67 -6.58 -7.54 -4.73
C VAL A 67 -5.15 -7.99 -5.01
N ILE A 68 -4.88 -8.54 -6.20
CA ILE A 68 -3.51 -8.94 -6.59
C ILE A 68 -2.59 -7.71 -6.60
N GLY A 69 -3.07 -6.57 -7.09
CA GLY A 69 -2.36 -5.29 -7.06
C GLY A 69 -2.01 -4.87 -5.65
N ALA A 70 -2.98 -4.86 -4.74
CA ALA A 70 -2.76 -4.52 -3.34
C ALA A 70 -1.69 -5.42 -2.70
N VAL A 71 -1.72 -6.74 -2.96
CA VAL A 71 -0.70 -7.67 -2.47
C VAL A 71 0.68 -7.35 -3.06
N MET A 72 0.77 -7.12 -4.38
CA MET A 72 2.00 -6.73 -5.05
C MET A 72 2.56 -5.40 -4.52
N GLY A 73 1.69 -4.42 -4.28
CA GLY A 73 2.04 -3.12 -3.70
C GLY A 73 2.56 -3.24 -2.27
N ALA A 74 2.00 -4.14 -1.46
CA ALA A 74 2.48 -4.40 -0.09
C ALA A 74 3.88 -5.04 -0.08
N VAL A 75 4.16 -5.95 -1.02
CA VAL A 75 5.50 -6.56 -1.19
C VAL A 75 6.50 -5.52 -1.65
N LEU A 76 6.16 -4.72 -2.66
CA LEU A 76 7.03 -3.64 -3.16
C LEU A 76 7.32 -2.60 -2.09
N PHE A 77 6.32 -2.21 -1.30
CA PHE A 77 6.51 -1.30 -0.16
C PHE A 77 7.55 -1.83 0.84
N ARG A 78 7.46 -3.12 1.21
CA ARG A 78 8.48 -3.77 2.06
C ARG A 78 9.86 -3.82 1.41
N LEU A 79 9.93 -4.05 0.10
CA LEU A 79 11.20 -4.09 -0.63
C LEU A 79 11.88 -2.72 -0.66
N LEU A 80 11.11 -1.65 -0.89
CA LEU A 80 11.59 -0.28 -0.87
C LEU A 80 12.14 0.11 0.51
N VAL A 81 11.43 -0.25 1.57
CA VAL A 81 11.90 -0.04 2.96
C VAL A 81 13.20 -0.81 3.23
N ALA A 82 13.29 -2.07 2.79
CA ALA A 82 14.49 -2.89 2.97
C ALA A 82 15.71 -2.34 2.21
N ILE A 83 15.51 -1.82 0.99
CA ILE A 83 16.58 -1.18 0.20
C ILE A 83 17.03 0.11 0.87
N ALA A 84 16.10 0.95 1.36
CA ALA A 84 16.42 2.19 2.06
C ALA A 84 17.27 1.94 3.32
N LEU A 85 16.94 0.91 4.10
CA LEU A 85 17.72 0.50 5.28
C LEU A 85 19.13 0.00 4.90
N ARG A 86 19.27 -0.72 3.78
CA ARG A 86 20.58 -1.19 3.30
C ARG A 86 21.49 -0.05 2.80
N MET A 87 20.94 1.10 2.43
CA MET A 87 21.71 2.25 1.97
C MET A 87 22.33 3.10 3.10
N GLY A 88 22.31 2.62 4.35
CA GLY A 88 23.08 3.24 5.45
C GLY A 88 22.39 4.44 6.10
N LEU A 89 21.09 4.54 5.96
CA LEU A 89 20.24 5.47 6.69
C LEU A 89 20.01 4.86 8.11
N ASP A 90 20.30 5.59 9.19
CA ASP A 90 20.32 5.09 10.60
C ASP A 90 18.96 5.09 11.32
N ALA A 91 18.39 3.90 11.60
CA ALA A 91 16.97 3.61 11.91
C ALA A 91 16.28 4.42 13.04
N ASN A 92 17.01 5.20 13.83
CA ASN A 92 16.53 5.81 15.06
C ASN A 92 15.86 7.19 14.87
N ASP A 93 16.34 8.03 13.95
CA ASP A 93 15.71 9.32 13.54
C ASP A 93 15.01 9.22 12.17
N LEU A 94 14.85 7.99 11.70
CA LEU A 94 14.88 7.66 10.29
C LEU A 94 13.52 7.34 9.67
N LYS A 95 12.49 7.03 10.48
CA LYS A 95 11.16 6.69 9.95
C LYS A 95 10.57 7.81 9.11
N LEU A 96 10.86 9.06 9.45
CA LEU A 96 10.39 10.26 8.76
C LEU A 96 11.17 10.49 7.44
N ILE A 97 12.49 10.33 7.47
CA ILE A 97 13.36 10.46 6.29
C ILE A 97 13.13 9.29 5.31
N THR A 98 12.95 8.06 5.80
CA THR A 98 12.63 6.89 4.99
C THR A 98 11.26 7.03 4.34
N ALA A 99 10.26 7.56 5.04
CA ALA A 99 8.95 7.86 4.46
C ALA A 99 9.06 8.91 3.34
N VAL A 100 9.84 9.97 3.54
CA VAL A 100 10.08 11.03 2.53
C VAL A 100 10.87 10.50 1.33
N VAL A 101 11.92 9.71 1.55
CA VAL A 101 12.72 9.10 0.46
C VAL A 101 11.91 8.08 -0.33
N VAL A 102 11.10 7.25 0.33
CA VAL A 102 10.21 6.30 -0.35
C VAL A 102 9.12 7.03 -1.13
N LEU A 103 8.50 8.07 -0.55
CA LEU A 103 7.58 8.97 -1.27
C LEU A 103 8.25 9.60 -2.51
N THR A 104 9.48 10.10 -2.36
CA THR A 104 10.23 10.70 -3.47
C THR A 104 10.59 9.66 -4.53
N ALA A 105 10.95 8.45 -4.14
CA ALA A 105 11.26 7.34 -5.04
C ALA A 105 10.03 6.79 -5.78
N ILE A 106 8.83 6.91 -5.20
CA ILE A 106 7.56 6.57 -5.84
C ILE A 106 7.10 7.68 -6.80
N VAL A 107 7.34 8.95 -6.46
CA VAL A 107 7.05 10.11 -7.33
C VAL A 107 8.06 10.23 -8.49
N ALA A 108 9.29 9.75 -8.29
CA ALA A 108 10.36 9.76 -9.30
C ALA A 108 9.97 9.03 -10.63
N PRO A 109 9.43 7.81 -10.65
CA PRO A 109 9.02 7.17 -11.90
C PRO A 109 7.87 7.91 -12.58
N GLU A 110 6.88 8.43 -11.85
CA GLU A 110 5.81 9.24 -12.47
C GLU A 110 6.35 10.52 -13.10
N SER A 111 7.25 11.23 -12.42
CA SER A 111 7.86 12.45 -12.93
C SER A 111 8.82 12.18 -14.09
N ILE A 112 9.58 11.08 -14.05
CA ILE A 112 10.46 10.64 -15.15
C ILE A 112 9.65 10.19 -16.36
N THR A 113 8.59 9.38 -16.19
CA THR A 113 7.73 8.94 -17.31
C THR A 113 6.97 10.12 -17.92
N LYS A 114 6.52 11.09 -17.11
CA LYS A 114 5.85 12.32 -17.57
C LYS A 114 6.83 13.29 -18.26
N PHE A 115 8.08 13.35 -17.78
CA PHE A 115 9.15 14.15 -18.38
C PHE A 115 9.67 13.55 -19.71
N LEU A 116 9.81 12.22 -19.79
CA LEU A 116 10.15 11.51 -21.02
C LEU A 116 9.05 11.63 -22.07
N ARG A 117 7.76 11.58 -21.69
CA ARG A 117 6.63 11.88 -22.59
C ARG A 117 6.64 13.32 -23.12
N ARG A 118 7.07 14.30 -22.31
CA ARG A 118 7.19 15.70 -22.75
C ARG A 118 8.34 15.93 -23.74
N ARG A 119 9.46 15.20 -23.61
CA ARG A 119 10.57 15.27 -24.59
C ARG A 119 10.23 14.62 -25.93
N GLY A 120 9.38 13.59 -25.95
CA GLY A 120 8.88 12.99 -27.20
C GLY A 120 7.96 13.91 -28.01
N ALA A 121 7.24 14.83 -27.37
CA ALA A 121 6.33 15.78 -28.06
C ALA A 121 7.06 16.95 -28.74
N HIS A 122 8.25 17.34 -28.26
CA HIS A 122 9.08 18.39 -28.88
C HIS A 122 10.03 17.88 -29.98
N ALA A 123 10.13 16.56 -30.18
CA ALA A 123 10.91 15.97 -31.27
C ALA A 123 10.09 15.69 -32.54
N ALA A 124 8.79 16.03 -32.52
CA ALA A 124 7.83 15.77 -33.61
C ALA A 124 7.19 17.06 -34.19
N SER A 125 7.77 18.24 -33.90
CA SER A 125 7.36 19.54 -34.45
C SER A 125 8.45 20.12 -35.34
#